data_AF-T2BNH5-F1
#
_entry.id   AF-T2BNH5-F1
#
_cell.length_a   1.000
_cell.length_b   1.000
_cell.length_c   1.000
_cell.angle_alpha   90.00
_cell.angle_beta   90.00
_cell.angle_gamma   90.00
#
_symmetry.space_group_name_H-M   'P 1'
#
loop_
_entity.id
_entity.type
_entity.pdbx_description
1 polymer ?
#
loop_
_entity_poly.entity_id
_entity_poly.type
_entity_poly.pdbx_seq_one_letter_code
_entity_poly.pdbx_strand_id
1 'polypeptide(L)'
;MFKTIALLISSFMLLLPNVWASAAAQYHLDVTKDASSCFLDCHSRIVNTVHLEGASSNSYQWISQNCKYDEWKSLMSHCLPLVCSSAPDVAYAIEYGESFCKKAGIKNVVIQLPESYLEGANGTYFTSEGYLESRAVGELSINKAMTGAAVLGALSFFAL
;
A
#
# COMPACT_ATOMS: atom_id res chain seq x y z
N MET A 1 -22.95 -28.71 19.90
CA MET A 1 -21.98 -28.80 18.79
C MET A 1 -21.92 -27.53 17.95
N PHE A 2 -23.02 -26.83 17.67
CA PHE A 2 -23.00 -25.55 16.91
C PHE A 2 -22.23 -24.41 17.60
N LYS A 3 -22.32 -24.29 18.94
CA LYS A 3 -21.63 -23.23 19.70
C LYS A 3 -20.10 -23.34 19.66
N THR A 4 -19.55 -24.55 19.65
CA THR A 4 -18.10 -24.78 19.55
C THR A 4 -17.57 -24.50 18.15
N ILE A 5 -18.35 -24.79 17.11
CA ILE A 5 -18.00 -24.45 15.72
C ILE A 5 -18.02 -22.93 15.50
N ALA A 6 -19.03 -22.23 16.03
CA ALA A 6 -19.11 -20.76 15.93
C ALA A 6 -17.95 -20.06 16.66
N LEU A 7 -17.51 -20.59 17.80
CA LEU A 7 -16.35 -20.06 18.53
C LEU A 7 -15.02 -20.29 17.77
N LEU A 8 -14.87 -21.44 17.11
CA LEU A 8 -13.72 -21.74 16.26
C LEU A 8 -13.67 -20.83 15.02
N ILE A 9 -14.81 -20.58 14.37
CA ILE A 9 -14.89 -19.67 13.20
C ILE A 9 -14.55 -18.23 13.62
N SER A 10 -15.07 -17.76 14.76
CA SER A 10 -14.78 -16.41 15.28
C SER A 10 -13.31 -16.25 15.67
N SER A 11 -12.72 -17.29 16.30
CA SER A 11 -11.28 -17.31 16.61
C SER A 11 -10.40 -17.41 15.36
N PHE A 12 -10.87 -18.02 14.27
CA PHE A 12 -10.14 -18.12 13.00
C PHE A 12 -10.20 -16.83 12.19
N MET A 13 -11.31 -16.10 12.26
CA MET A 13 -11.45 -14.75 11.67
C MET A 13 -10.48 -13.73 12.29
N LEU A 14 -10.15 -13.86 13.58
CA LEU A 14 -9.15 -13.03 14.27
C LEU A 14 -7.70 -13.37 13.89
N LEU A 15 -7.47 -14.52 13.25
CA LEU A 15 -6.16 -14.98 12.78
C LEU A 15 -5.97 -14.78 11.28
N LEU A 16 -6.99 -14.28 10.57
CA LEU A 16 -6.82 -13.88 9.18
C LEU A 16 -5.85 -12.68 9.19
N PRO A 17 -4.71 -12.77 8.46
CA PRO A 17 -3.83 -11.64 8.34
C PRO A 17 -4.64 -10.45 7.83
N ASN A 18 -4.53 -9.30 8.48
CA ASN A 18 -5.02 -8.04 7.92
C ASN A 18 -4.17 -7.76 6.69
N VAL A 19 -4.52 -8.38 5.56
CA VAL A 19 -3.79 -8.26 4.31
C VAL A 19 -4.28 -6.98 3.64
N TRP A 20 -3.50 -5.91 3.74
CA TRP A 20 -3.78 -4.70 2.97
C TRP A 20 -3.29 -4.96 1.54
N ALA A 21 -4.15 -4.80 0.53
CA ALA A 21 -3.75 -4.90 -0.87
C ALA A 21 -2.47 -4.10 -1.18
N SER A 22 -1.64 -4.57 -2.10
CA SER A 22 -0.42 -3.88 -2.54
C SER A 22 -0.13 -4.10 -4.02
N ALA A 23 -0.19 -3.02 -4.80
CA ALA A 23 0.27 -2.98 -6.18
C ALA A 23 1.77 -3.30 -6.26
N ALA A 24 2.59 -2.83 -5.31
CA ALA A 24 4.00 -3.20 -5.28
C ALA A 24 4.20 -4.72 -5.19
N ALA A 25 3.43 -5.40 -4.33
CA ALA A 25 3.46 -6.86 -4.24
C ALA A 25 2.96 -7.54 -5.51
N GLN A 26 1.86 -7.04 -6.11
CA GLN A 26 1.26 -7.57 -7.34
C GLN A 26 2.25 -7.56 -8.51
N TYR A 27 3.07 -6.51 -8.61
CA TYR A 27 4.00 -6.30 -9.71
C TYR A 27 5.48 -6.55 -9.33
N HIS A 28 5.73 -7.14 -8.16
CA HIS A 28 7.08 -7.45 -7.66
C HIS A 28 8.03 -6.24 -7.57
N LEU A 29 7.49 -5.08 -7.21
CA LEU A 29 8.23 -3.83 -7.05
C LEU A 29 8.64 -3.61 -5.60
N ASP A 30 9.79 -2.98 -5.38
CA ASP A 30 10.28 -2.54 -4.08
C ASP A 30 10.06 -1.03 -3.94
N VAL A 31 9.07 -0.61 -3.14
CA VAL A 31 8.75 0.80 -2.86
C VAL A 31 9.91 1.60 -2.25
N THR A 32 11.01 0.94 -1.88
CA THR A 32 12.22 1.58 -1.39
C THR A 32 13.30 1.75 -2.45
N LYS A 33 13.25 1.03 -3.57
CA LYS A 33 14.28 1.02 -4.61
C LYS A 33 13.75 1.44 -5.97
N ASP A 34 12.57 0.97 -6.32
CA ASP A 34 11.92 1.25 -7.58
C ASP A 34 11.14 2.56 -7.44
N ALA A 35 11.51 3.55 -8.24
CA ALA A 35 10.89 4.86 -8.17
C ALA A 35 9.63 4.93 -9.05
N SER A 36 8.51 5.38 -8.49
CA SER A 36 7.34 5.71 -9.30
C SER A 36 7.60 7.03 -10.06
N SER A 37 7.69 6.96 -11.39
CA SER A 37 7.92 8.14 -12.22
C SER A 37 6.77 9.15 -12.15
N CYS A 38 5.51 8.68 -12.15
CA CYS A 38 4.37 9.58 -12.07
C CYS A 38 4.23 10.24 -10.68
N PHE A 39 4.62 9.54 -9.60
CA PHE A 39 4.75 10.18 -8.29
C PHE A 39 5.79 11.32 -8.31
N LEU A 40 6.97 11.06 -8.88
CA LEU A 40 8.04 12.06 -8.93
C LEU A 40 7.67 13.30 -9.78
N ASP A 41 6.97 13.09 -10.90
CA ASP A 41 6.46 14.21 -11.72
C ASP A 41 5.42 15.04 -10.94
N CYS A 42 4.44 14.38 -10.32
CA CYS A 42 3.46 15.06 -9.47
C CYS A 42 4.12 15.82 -8.32
N HIS A 43 5.04 15.17 -7.59
CA HIS A 43 5.75 15.79 -6.48
C HIS A 43 6.52 17.03 -6.95
N SER A 44 7.25 16.94 -8.06
CA SER A 44 8.01 18.07 -8.63
C SER A 44 7.11 19.25 -9.01
N ARG A 45 5.96 18.99 -9.65
CA ARG A 45 5.01 20.05 -10.01
C ARG A 45 4.44 20.73 -8.77
N ILE A 46 4.04 19.95 -7.78
CA ILE A 46 3.35 20.44 -6.57
C ILE A 46 4.29 21.26 -5.70
N VAL A 47 5.54 20.84 -5.48
CA VAL A 47 6.48 21.62 -4.65
C VAL A 47 6.84 22.96 -5.27
N ASN A 48 6.70 23.11 -6.60
CA ASN A 48 6.88 24.40 -7.27
C ASN A 48 5.66 25.33 -7.14
N THR A 49 4.49 24.81 -6.74
CA THR A 49 3.25 25.58 -6.63
C THR A 49 2.77 25.80 -5.20
N VAL A 50 3.11 24.90 -4.27
CA VAL A 50 2.71 24.95 -2.87
C VAL A 50 3.70 25.78 -2.06
N HIS A 51 3.19 26.73 -1.30
CA HIS A 51 3.99 27.46 -0.31
C HIS A 51 3.89 26.75 1.03
N LEU A 52 5.02 26.34 1.60
CA LEU A 52 5.04 25.80 2.95
C LEU A 52 4.90 26.93 3.97
N GLU A 53 4.12 26.72 5.03
CA GLU A 53 3.98 27.72 6.10
C GLU A 53 5.34 28.18 6.64
N GLY A 54 5.55 29.49 6.68
CA GLY A 54 6.80 30.10 7.16
C GLY A 54 7.95 30.09 6.14
N ALA A 55 7.73 29.61 4.91
CA ALA A 55 8.70 29.67 3.83
C ALA A 55 8.16 30.45 2.62
N SER A 56 9.00 31.26 2.00
CA SER A 56 8.66 31.98 0.76
C SER A 56 8.62 31.09 -0.48
N SER A 57 9.22 29.91 -0.41
CA SER A 57 9.25 28.91 -1.47
C SER A 57 9.37 27.51 -0.85
N ASN A 58 8.88 26.51 -1.56
CA ASN A 58 9.06 25.12 -1.22
C ASN A 58 10.12 24.50 -2.14
N SER A 59 10.72 23.40 -1.72
CA SER A 59 11.73 22.67 -2.47
C SER A 59 11.43 21.18 -2.46
N TYR A 60 11.75 20.53 -3.57
CA TYR A 60 11.72 19.09 -3.73
C TYR A 60 12.51 18.36 -2.62
N GLN A 61 13.56 18.98 -2.08
CA GLN A 61 14.40 18.36 -1.04
C GLN A 61 13.78 18.40 0.37
N TRP A 62 12.74 19.19 0.59
CA TRP A 62 12.12 19.37 1.92
C TRP A 62 11.03 18.33 2.19
N ILE A 63 11.41 17.06 2.02
CA ILE A 63 10.48 15.92 2.01
C ILE A 63 9.66 15.85 3.30
N SER A 64 10.31 15.98 4.47
CA SER A 64 9.62 15.91 5.76
C SER A 64 8.56 17.00 5.92
N GLN A 65 8.80 18.21 5.40
CA GLN A 65 7.85 19.32 5.43
C GLN A 65 6.70 19.07 4.47
N ASN A 66 7.00 18.65 3.24
CA ASN A 66 6.00 18.30 2.23
C ASN A 66 5.04 17.22 2.74
N CYS A 67 5.58 16.13 3.29
CA CYS A 67 4.80 15.02 3.81
C CYS A 67 3.95 15.36 5.05
N LYS A 68 4.29 16.42 5.80
CA LYS A 68 3.49 16.91 6.93
C LYS A 68 2.31 17.78 6.48
N TYR A 69 2.39 18.38 5.29
CA TYR A 69 1.44 19.39 4.88
C TYR A 69 0.22 18.78 4.19
N ASP A 70 -0.98 19.09 4.68
CA ASP A 70 -2.23 18.51 4.17
C ASP A 70 -2.52 18.94 2.73
N GLU A 71 -2.19 20.19 2.37
CA GLU A 71 -2.34 20.68 1.00
C GLU A 71 -1.46 19.89 0.02
N TRP A 72 -0.23 19.54 0.40
CA TRP A 72 0.63 18.71 -0.43
C TRP A 72 0.00 17.33 -0.67
N LYS A 73 -0.51 16.66 0.38
CA LYS A 73 -1.18 15.36 0.26
C LYS A 73 -2.44 15.44 -0.60
N SER A 74 -3.23 16.51 -0.44
CA SER A 74 -4.42 16.77 -1.23
C SER A 74 -4.08 16.96 -2.72
N LEU A 75 -3.05 17.74 -3.05
CA LEU A 75 -2.65 17.95 -4.43
C LEU A 75 -2.04 16.69 -5.04
N MET A 76 -1.27 15.90 -4.28
CA MET A 76 -0.79 14.59 -4.73
C MET A 76 -1.96 13.67 -5.09
N SER A 77 -2.98 13.60 -4.22
CA SER A 77 -4.20 12.83 -4.44
C SER A 77 -4.89 13.14 -5.77
N HIS A 78 -4.95 14.41 -6.16
CA HIS A 78 -5.56 14.83 -7.42
C HIS A 78 -4.61 14.67 -8.63
N CYS A 79 -3.31 14.84 -8.43
CA CYS A 79 -2.33 14.77 -9.52
C CYS A 79 -2.12 13.33 -10.01
N LEU A 80 -2.03 12.36 -9.09
CA LEU A 80 -1.71 10.97 -9.43
C LEU A 80 -2.68 10.37 -10.48
N PRO A 81 -4.01 10.50 -10.34
CA PRO A 81 -4.98 10.10 -11.36
C PRO A 81 -4.80 10.71 -12.74
N LEU A 82 -4.22 11.92 -12.82
CA LEU A 82 -4.08 12.67 -14.07
C LEU A 82 -2.78 12.34 -14.80
N VAL A 83 -1.74 11.95 -14.06
CA VAL A 83 -0.38 11.78 -14.58
C VAL A 83 0.00 10.30 -14.72
N CYS A 84 -0.44 9.44 -13.82
CA CYS A 84 -0.13 8.00 -13.90
C CYS A 84 -0.93 7.34 -15.04
N SER A 85 -0.35 6.30 -15.64
CA SER A 85 -0.88 5.74 -16.89
C SER A 85 -2.07 4.78 -16.70
N SER A 86 -2.26 4.26 -15.48
CA SER A 86 -3.28 3.26 -15.17
C SER A 86 -3.59 3.20 -13.66
N ALA A 87 -4.68 2.54 -13.28
CA ALA A 87 -5.02 2.35 -11.87
C ALA A 87 -3.96 1.59 -11.04
N PRO A 88 -3.31 0.52 -11.55
CA PRO A 88 -2.14 -0.08 -10.90
C PRO A 88 -0.99 0.90 -10.66
N ASP A 89 -0.70 1.75 -11.65
CA ASP A 89 0.38 2.74 -11.58
C ASP A 89 0.05 3.81 -10.51
N VAL A 90 -1.21 4.23 -10.42
CA VAL A 90 -1.70 5.11 -9.33
C VAL A 90 -1.54 4.45 -7.96
N ALA A 91 -1.97 3.19 -7.81
CA ALA A 91 -1.86 2.47 -6.54
C ALA A 91 -0.40 2.33 -6.10
N TYR A 92 0.48 1.95 -7.03
CA TYR A 92 1.91 1.87 -6.76
C TYR A 92 2.52 3.23 -6.43
N ALA A 93 2.11 4.30 -7.10
CA ALA A 93 2.56 5.66 -6.81
C ALA A 93 2.18 6.12 -5.39
N ILE A 94 1.00 5.72 -4.90
CA ILE A 94 0.59 5.96 -3.51
C ILE A 94 1.50 5.20 -2.55
N GLU A 95 1.69 3.90 -2.74
CA GLU A 95 2.55 3.07 -1.88
C GLU A 95 4.01 3.58 -1.86
N TYR A 96 4.52 3.99 -3.02
CA TYR A 96 5.81 4.66 -3.13
C TYR A 96 5.84 5.98 -2.35
N GLY A 97 4.80 6.81 -2.46
CA GLY A 97 4.68 8.08 -1.75
C GLY A 97 4.64 7.93 -0.23
N GLU A 98 3.92 6.93 0.27
CA GLU A 98 3.88 6.60 1.70
C GLU A 98 5.26 6.12 2.19
N SER A 99 5.93 5.27 1.42
CA SER A 99 7.32 4.84 1.67
C SER A 99 8.31 6.03 1.66
N PHE A 100 8.18 6.93 0.70
CA PHE A 100 8.97 8.16 0.55
C PHE A 100 8.85 9.04 1.79
N CYS A 101 7.63 9.29 2.28
CA CYS A 101 7.40 10.04 3.50
C CYS A 101 7.90 9.32 4.76
N LYS A 102 7.72 7.99 4.82
CA LYS A 102 8.20 7.16 5.94
C LYS A 102 9.71 7.23 6.09
N LYS A 103 10.47 7.20 4.98
CA LYS A 103 11.93 7.35 4.99
C LYS A 103 12.37 8.72 5.51
N ALA A 104 11.57 9.77 5.28
CA ALA A 104 11.80 11.10 5.81
C ALA A 104 11.30 11.30 7.26
N GLY A 105 10.95 10.21 7.95
CA GLY A 105 10.53 10.21 9.36
C GLY A 105 9.05 10.51 9.60
N ILE A 106 8.24 10.71 8.55
CA ILE A 106 6.82 10.99 8.67
C ILE A 106 6.04 9.69 8.50
N LYS A 107 5.50 9.17 9.60
CA LYS A 107 4.75 7.91 9.61
C LYS A 107 3.26 8.16 9.34
N ASN A 108 2.57 7.14 8.84
CA ASN A 108 1.11 7.15 8.64
C ASN A 108 0.62 8.26 7.69
N VAL A 109 1.45 8.64 6.71
CA VAL A 109 0.96 9.45 5.59
C VAL A 109 0.03 8.57 4.77
N VAL A 110 -1.14 9.11 4.43
CA VAL A 110 -2.13 8.46 3.57
C VAL A 110 -2.46 9.44 2.46
N ILE A 111 -2.26 9.03 1.22
CA ILE A 111 -2.67 9.80 0.02
C ILE A 111 -3.98 9.18 -0.45
N GLN A 112 -5.11 9.76 -0.02
CA GLN A 112 -6.44 9.23 -0.34
C GLN A 112 -6.84 9.66 -1.75
N LEU A 113 -7.24 8.73 -2.60
CA LEU A 113 -7.74 9.07 -3.94
C LEU A 113 -9.09 9.79 -3.87
N PRO A 114 -9.38 10.71 -4.83
CA PRO A 114 -10.69 11.32 -4.92
C PRO A 114 -11.78 10.27 -5.15
N GLU A 115 -12.93 10.45 -4.52
CA GLU A 115 -14.08 9.54 -4.64
C GLU A 115 -14.50 9.36 -6.11
N SER A 116 -14.49 10.44 -6.90
CA SER A 116 -14.78 10.40 -8.33
C SER A 116 -13.87 9.49 -9.16
N TYR A 117 -12.63 9.27 -8.71
CA TYR A 117 -11.71 8.32 -9.36
C TYR A 117 -12.05 6.88 -8.98
N LEU A 118 -12.39 6.64 -7.71
CA LEU A 118 -12.75 5.33 -7.16
C LEU A 118 -14.13 4.85 -7.65
N GLU A 119 -15.05 5.76 -7.93
CA GLU A 119 -16.36 5.44 -8.53
C GLU A 119 -16.30 5.32 -10.06
N GLY A 120 -15.19 5.77 -10.67
CA GLY A 120 -14.97 5.71 -12.12
C GLY A 120 -14.52 4.32 -12.61
N ALA A 121 -14.31 4.21 -13.92
CA ALA A 121 -13.87 2.96 -14.56
C ALA A 121 -12.54 2.42 -14.01
N ASN A 122 -11.66 3.29 -13.51
CA ASN A 122 -10.39 2.90 -12.90
C ASN A 122 -10.56 2.34 -11.48
N GLY A 123 -11.68 2.64 -10.82
CA GLY A 123 -12.01 2.17 -9.48
C GLY A 123 -12.12 0.65 -9.35
N THR A 124 -12.51 -0.03 -10.44
CA THR A 124 -12.67 -1.49 -10.46
C THR A 124 -11.39 -2.24 -10.14
N TYR A 125 -10.23 -1.64 -10.39
CA TYR A 125 -8.94 -2.20 -9.99
C TYR A 125 -8.82 -2.33 -8.47
N PHE A 126 -9.21 -1.30 -7.72
CA PHE A 126 -9.08 -1.26 -6.26
C PHE A 126 -10.04 -2.21 -5.53
N THR A 127 -11.06 -2.68 -6.23
CA THR A 127 -12.00 -3.71 -5.75
C THR A 127 -11.75 -5.08 -6.38
N SER A 128 -10.74 -5.22 -7.25
CA SER A 128 -10.47 -6.47 -7.95
C SER A 128 -9.86 -7.51 -7.03
N GLU A 129 -10.24 -8.78 -7.20
CA GLU A 129 -9.67 -9.90 -6.43
C GLU A 129 -8.13 -9.93 -6.54
N GLY A 130 -7.58 -9.75 -7.74
CA GLY A 130 -6.14 -9.74 -7.96
C GLY A 130 -5.38 -8.66 -7.18
N TYR A 131 -5.98 -7.46 -7.03
CA TYR A 131 -5.41 -6.42 -6.18
C TYR A 131 -5.56 -6.76 -4.69
N LEU A 132 -6.75 -7.18 -4.26
CA LEU A 132 -7.03 -7.49 -2.86
C LEU A 132 -6.20 -8.67 -2.32
N GLU A 133 -5.88 -9.66 -3.16
CA GLU A 133 -5.08 -10.83 -2.80
C GLU A 133 -3.55 -10.62 -2.94
N SER A 134 -3.12 -9.54 -3.61
CA SER A 134 -1.72 -9.31 -3.99
C SER A 134 -0.70 -9.39 -2.85
N ARG A 135 -1.06 -8.93 -1.64
CA ARG A 135 -0.16 -8.99 -0.49
C ARG A 135 -0.12 -10.38 0.18
N ALA A 136 -1.12 -11.23 -0.05
CA ALA A 136 -1.09 -12.59 0.47
C ALA A 136 0.08 -13.37 -0.14
N VAL A 137 0.39 -13.16 -1.42
CA VAL A 137 1.45 -13.88 -2.14
C VAL A 137 2.87 -13.54 -1.63
N GLY A 138 3.09 -12.31 -1.15
CA GLY A 138 4.39 -11.85 -0.63
C GLY A 138 4.79 -12.48 0.72
N GLU A 139 3.84 -12.72 1.62
CA GLU A 139 4.11 -13.34 2.94
C GLU A 139 3.89 -14.86 2.95
N LEU A 140 3.01 -15.42 2.10
CA LEU A 140 2.73 -16.86 2.10
C LEU A 140 3.88 -17.70 1.52
N SER A 141 4.76 -17.11 0.70
CA SER A 141 5.88 -17.81 0.05
C SER A 141 6.92 -18.32 1.07
N ILE A 142 7.18 -17.54 2.13
CA ILE A 142 8.16 -17.92 3.17
C ILE A 142 7.52 -18.88 4.20
N ASN A 143 6.23 -18.67 4.51
CA ASN A 143 5.54 -19.46 5.52
C ASN A 143 5.05 -20.84 5.04
N LYS A 144 4.77 -21.04 3.74
CA LYS A 144 4.40 -22.38 3.21
C LYS A 144 5.56 -23.39 3.29
N ALA A 145 6.81 -22.94 3.17
CA ALA A 145 7.97 -23.80 3.33
C ALA A 145 8.14 -24.29 4.78
N MET A 146 7.87 -23.43 5.78
CA MET A 146 7.96 -23.78 7.20
C MET A 146 6.74 -24.54 7.73
N THR A 147 5.53 -24.21 7.29
CA THR A 147 4.31 -24.94 7.71
C THR A 147 4.21 -26.32 7.07
N GLY A 148 4.69 -26.52 5.84
CA GLY A 148 4.78 -27.85 5.22
C GLY A 148 5.69 -28.82 6.00
N ALA A 149 6.83 -28.32 6.49
CA ALA A 149 7.75 -29.13 7.30
C ALA A 149 7.21 -29.42 8.71
N ALA A 150 6.55 -28.45 9.35
CA ALA A 150 5.99 -28.62 10.70
C ALA A 150 4.78 -29.57 10.73
N VAL A 151 3.90 -29.53 9.71
CA VAL A 151 2.74 -30.43 9.63
C VAL A 151 3.15 -31.86 9.30
N LEU A 152 4.17 -32.06 8.44
CA LEU A 152 4.72 -33.38 8.15
C LEU A 152 5.48 -33.97 9.35
N GLY A 153 6.24 -33.14 10.09
CA GLY A 153 6.94 -33.56 11.31
C GLY A 153 5.99 -33.95 12.44
N ALA A 154 4.87 -33.23 12.61
CA ALA A 154 3.85 -33.58 13.60
C ALA A 154 3.15 -34.90 13.28
N LEU A 155 2.89 -35.21 12.00
CA LEU A 155 2.26 -36.47 11.59
C LEU A 155 3.20 -37.69 11.75
N SER A 156 4.52 -37.51 11.67
CA SER A 156 5.48 -38.59 11.95
C SER A 156 5.63 -38.94 13.43
N PHE A 157 5.22 -38.06 14.36
CA PHE A 157 5.26 -38.32 15.80
C PHE A 157 4.01 -39.05 16.34
N PHE A 158 2.94 -39.13 15.55
CA PHE A 158 1.73 -39.89 15.91
C PHE A 158 1.69 -41.30 15.28
N ALA A 159 2.73 -41.69 14.54
CA ALA A 159 2.84 -42.98 13.87
C ALA A 159 3.97 -43.89 14.41
N LEU A 160 4.50 -43.58 15.60
CA LEU A 160 5.48 -44.39 16.33
C LEU A 160 5.00 -44.68 17.75
#